data_AF-A0A1G0ZR91-F1
#
_entry.id   AF-A0A1G0ZR91-F1
#
_cell.length_a   1.000
_cell.length_b   1.000
_cell.length_c   1.000
_cell.angle_alpha   90.00
_cell.angle_beta   90.00
_cell.angle_gamma   90.00
#
_symmetry.space_group_name_H-M   'P 1'
#
loop_
_entity.id
_entity.type
_entity.pdbx_description
1 polymer ?
#
loop_
_entity_poly.entity_id
_entity_poly.type
_entity_poly.pdbx_seq_one_letter_code
_entity_poly.pdbx_strand_id
1 'polypeptide(L)'
;MNKNLIVRIDDSMKSKVEYLARAEGKNSSIVIRELLADYVKKRDIGACVDTLWNSISMDLKKHGATPGKISKAIREVRADR
;
A
#
# COMPACT_ATOMS: atom_id res chain seq x y z
N MET A 1 9.63 8.17 -14.32
CA MET A 1 8.75 8.98 -15.19
C MET A 1 7.93 9.89 -14.28
N ASN A 2 8.12 11.21 -14.35
CA ASN A 2 7.46 12.15 -13.44
C ASN A 2 6.11 12.60 -14.02
N LYS A 3 5.06 12.62 -13.21
CA LYS A 3 3.73 13.12 -13.59
C LYS A 3 3.41 14.38 -12.78
N ASN A 4 2.83 15.38 -13.44
CA ASN A 4 2.42 16.62 -12.80
C ASN A 4 0.96 16.52 -12.33
N LEU A 5 0.66 17.05 -11.15
CA LEU A 5 -0.69 17.16 -10.58
C LEU A 5 -0.99 18.64 -10.35
N ILE A 6 -2.10 19.13 -10.90
CA ILE A 6 -2.59 20.49 -10.65
C ILE A 6 -3.81 20.38 -9.73
N VAL A 7 -3.75 21.02 -8.57
CA VAL A 7 -4.83 21.03 -7.57
C VAL A 7 -5.29 22.46 -7.38
N ARG A 8 -6.60 22.70 -7.49
CA ARG A 8 -7.21 23.99 -7.14
C ARG A 8 -7.59 23.97 -5.66
N ILE A 9 -7.13 24.98 -4.92
CA ILE A 9 -7.43 25.17 -3.50
C ILE A 9 -7.75 26.64 -3.28
N ASP A 10 -8.47 26.95 -2.21
CA ASP A 10 -8.74 28.32 -1.81
C ASP A 10 -7.44 29.06 -1.45
N ASP A 11 -7.40 30.35 -1.78
CA ASP A 11 -6.20 31.17 -1.56
C ASP A 11 -5.80 31.22 -0.07
N SER A 12 -6.79 31.35 0.81
CA SER A 12 -6.56 31.32 2.26
C SER A 12 -5.95 30.00 2.76
N MET A 13 -6.28 28.88 2.12
CA MET A 13 -5.69 27.58 2.43
C MET A 13 -4.25 27.52 1.93
N LYS A 14 -3.99 28.00 0.72
CA LYS A 14 -2.64 28.07 0.15
C LYS A 14 -1.69 28.86 1.06
N SER A 15 -2.10 30.05 1.52
CA SER A 15 -1.28 30.88 2.40
C SER A 15 -0.97 30.19 3.73
N LYS A 16 -1.94 29.51 4.34
CA LYS A 16 -1.73 28.77 5.59
C LYS A 16 -0.76 27.61 5.40
N VAL A 17 -0.90 26.82 4.33
CA VAL A 17 -0.01 25.70 4.03
C VAL A 17 1.42 26.21 3.79
N GLU A 18 1.58 27.30 3.04
CA GLU A 18 2.91 27.87 2.81
C GLU A 18 3.56 28.38 4.11
N TYR A 19 2.80 29.03 4.98
CA TYR A 19 3.29 29.51 6.26
C TYR A 19 3.77 28.36 7.16
N LEU A 20 2.92 27.32 7.32
CA LEU A 20 3.26 26.15 8.13
C LEU A 20 4.42 25.35 7.54
N ALA A 21 4.44 25.15 6.22
CA ALA A 21 5.52 24.47 5.53
C ALA A 21 6.86 25.18 5.78
N ARG A 22 6.89 26.52 5.67
CA ARG A 22 8.11 27.30 5.94
C ARG A 22 8.58 27.17 7.39
N ALA A 23 7.66 27.11 8.36
CA ALA A 23 8.01 26.89 9.76
C ALA A 23 8.69 25.53 9.98
N GLU A 24 8.38 24.53 9.15
CA GLU A 24 9.02 23.21 9.13
C GLU A 24 10.27 23.15 8.22
N GLY A 25 10.70 24.26 7.60
CA GLY A 25 11.79 24.28 6.63
C GLY A 25 11.46 23.61 5.29
N LYS A 26 10.16 23.40 5.02
CA LYS A 26 9.63 22.76 3.81
C LYS A 26 8.95 23.78 2.90
N ASN A 27 8.67 23.36 1.67
CA ASN A 27 7.75 24.08 0.78
C ASN A 27 6.44 23.29 0.63
N SER A 28 5.39 23.95 0.15
CA SER A 28 4.06 23.35 -0.01
C SER A 28 4.07 22.10 -0.89
N SER A 29 4.94 22.04 -1.90
CA SER A 29 5.06 20.85 -2.76
C SER A 29 5.61 19.63 -2.03
N ILE A 30 6.53 19.82 -1.07
CA ILE A 30 7.02 18.73 -0.22
C ILE A 30 5.89 18.24 0.68
N VAL A 31 5.19 19.15 1.35
CA VAL A 31 4.07 18.83 2.24
C VAL A 31 2.96 18.06 1.50
N ILE A 32 2.58 18.51 0.30
CA ILE A 32 1.57 17.85 -0.53
C ILE A 32 2.04 16.44 -0.96
N ARG A 33 3.32 16.28 -1.33
CA ARG A 33 3.86 14.95 -1.69
C ARG A 33 3.85 14.00 -0.50
N GLU A 34 4.24 14.46 0.69
CA GLU A 34 4.22 13.66 1.91
C GLU A 34 2.78 13.24 2.28
N LEU A 35 1.82 14.18 2.23
CA LEU A 35 0.41 13.89 2.44
C LEU A 35 -0.14 12.84 1.46
N LEU A 36 0.19 12.96 0.17
CA LEU A 36 -0.24 12.00 -0.84
C LEU A 36 0.45 10.64 -0.68
N ALA A 37 1.75 10.62 -0.34
CA ALA A 37 2.47 9.40 -0.07
C ALA A 37 1.87 8.64 1.13
N ASP A 38 1.55 9.36 2.21
CA ASP A 38 0.88 8.79 3.38
C ASP A 38 -0.53 8.31 3.07
N TYR A 39 -1.29 9.07 2.26
CA TYR A 39 -2.63 8.68 1.83
C TYR A 39 -2.60 7.37 1.04
N VAL A 40 -1.64 7.23 0.12
CA VAL A 40 -1.43 5.98 -0.63
C VAL A 40 -0.97 4.87 0.29
N LYS A 41 0.06 5.09 1.12
CA LYS A 41 0.61 4.07 2.02
C LYS A 41 -0.45 3.50 2.98
N LYS A 42 -1.31 4.35 3.55
CA LYS A 42 -2.40 3.91 4.44
C LYS A 42 -3.50 3.14 3.72
N ARG A 43 -3.66 3.37 2.42
CA ARG A 43 -4.72 2.75 1.60
C ARG A 43 -4.21 1.68 0.66
N ASP A 44 -2.92 1.45 0.61
CA ASP A 44 -2.30 0.32 -0.07
C ASP A 44 -2.55 -0.97 0.72
N ILE A 45 -3.83 -1.32 0.80
CA ILE A 45 -4.32 -2.60 1.30
C ILE A 45 -3.74 -3.71 0.42
N GLY A 46 -3.41 -3.43 -0.85
CA GLY A 46 -2.72 -4.36 -1.74
C GLY A 46 -1.39 -4.82 -1.15
N ALA A 47 -0.49 -3.89 -0.82
CA ALA A 47 0.78 -4.22 -0.17
C ALA A 47 0.60 -4.93 1.18
N CYS A 48 -0.44 -4.57 1.95
CA CYS A 48 -0.78 -5.27 3.20
C CYS A 48 -1.21 -6.72 2.94
N VAL A 49 -2.12 -6.95 2.00
CA VAL A 49 -2.61 -8.26 1.59
C VAL A 49 -1.49 -9.11 1.01
N ASP A 50 -0.62 -8.53 0.18
CA ASP A 50 0.55 -9.21 -0.38
C ASP A 50 1.53 -9.63 0.71
N THR A 51 1.75 -8.79 1.71
CA THR A 51 2.63 -9.11 2.85
C THR A 51 2.05 -10.26 3.68
N LEU A 52 0.75 -10.21 3.99
CA LEU A 52 0.05 -11.30 4.69
C LEU A 52 0.08 -12.60 3.89
N TRP A 53 -0.20 -12.52 2.58
CA TRP A 53 -0.18 -13.67 1.69
C TRP A 53 1.21 -14.29 1.57
N ASN A 54 2.26 -13.47 1.51
CA ASN A 54 3.65 -13.92 1.51
C ASN A 54 4.02 -14.62 2.83
N SER A 55 3.60 -14.08 3.98
CA SER A 55 3.82 -14.73 5.28
C SER A 55 3.18 -16.12 5.34
N ILE A 56 1.92 -16.23 4.90
CA ILE A 56 1.19 -17.51 4.85
C ILE A 56 1.90 -18.48 3.90
N SER A 57 2.30 -18.03 2.72
CA SER A 57 3.02 -18.83 1.72
C SER A 57 4.36 -19.35 2.28
N MET A 58 5.10 -18.52 3.02
CA MET A 58 6.35 -18.93 3.66
C MET A 58 6.13 -20.00 4.73
N ASP A 59 5.13 -19.83 5.59
CA ASP A 59 4.85 -20.81 6.65
C ASP A 59 4.33 -22.14 6.09
N LEU A 60 3.50 -22.11 5.04
CA LEU A 60 3.10 -23.32 4.32
C LEU A 60 4.32 -24.06 3.75
N LYS A 61 5.25 -23.35 3.12
CA LYS A 61 6.49 -23.94 2.60
C LYS A 61 7.35 -24.53 3.72
N LYS A 62 7.50 -23.85 4.86
CA LYS A 62 8.23 -24.37 6.04
C LYS A 62 7.64 -25.69 6.54
N HIS A 63 6.31 -25.82 6.52
CA HIS A 63 5.62 -27.06 6.90
C HIS A 63 5.56 -28.10 5.78
N GLY A 64 6.36 -27.92 4.72
CA GLY A 64 6.50 -28.90 3.64
C GLY A 64 5.29 -28.97 2.72
N ALA A 65 4.48 -27.90 2.64
CA ALA A 65 3.48 -27.77 1.59
C ALA A 65 4.17 -27.63 0.23
N THR A 66 3.78 -28.48 -0.70
CA THR A 66 4.27 -28.45 -2.09
C THR A 66 3.08 -28.35 -3.03
N PRO A 67 3.28 -27.84 -4.27
CA PRO A 67 2.21 -27.80 -5.26
C PRO A 67 1.53 -29.16 -5.45
N GLY A 68 2.29 -30.26 -5.42
CA GLY A 68 1.74 -31.62 -5.51
C GLY A 68 0.81 -31.98 -4.34
N LYS A 69 1.16 -31.61 -3.10
CA LYS A 69 0.31 -31.83 -1.92
C LYS A 69 -0.97 -30.99 -1.97
N ILE A 70 -0.88 -29.75 -2.44
CA ILE A 70 -2.03 -28.86 -2.62
C ILE A 70 -3.00 -29.45 -3.65
N SER A 71 -2.49 -29.85 -4.82
CA SER A 71 -3.31 -30.49 -5.86
C SER A 71 -3.96 -31.80 -5.37
N LYS A 72 -3.25 -32.59 -4.57
CA LYS A 72 -3.78 -33.82 -3.96
C LYS A 72 -4.92 -33.50 -2.99
N ALA A 73 -4.72 -32.56 -2.06
CA ALA A 73 -5.74 -32.14 -1.09
C ALA A 73 -7.00 -31.58 -1.78
N ILE A 74 -6.85 -30.77 -2.83
CA ILE A 74 -7.98 -30.25 -3.62
C ILE A 74 -8.77 -31.41 -4.25
N ARG A 75 -8.07 -32.40 -4.82
CA ARG A 75 -8.71 -33.56 -5.43
C ARG A 75 -9.45 -34.41 -4.40
N GLU A 76 -8.88 -34.61 -3.23
CA GLU A 76 -9.49 -35.35 -2.12
C GLU A 76 -10.80 -34.69 -1.67
N VAL A 77 -10.79 -33.39 -1.36
CA VAL A 77 -12.01 -32.65 -0.95
C VAL A 77 -13.08 -32.64 -2.03
N ARG A 78 -12.70 -32.58 -3.31
CA ARG A 78 -13.64 -32.63 -4.44
C ARG A 78 -14.22 -34.02 -4.70
N ALA A 79 -13.51 -35.08 -4.30
CA ALA A 79 -13.96 -36.46 -4.44
C ALA A 79 -14.84 -36.92 -3.27
N ASP A 80 -14.76 -36.22 -2.14
CA ASP A 80 -15.56 -36.48 -0.92
C ASP A 80 -16.95 -35.79 -0.96
N ARG A 81 -17.34 -35.26 -2.12
CA ARG A 81 -18.60 -34.56 -2.37
C ARG A 81 -19.32 -35.20 -3.56
#